data_AF-W1DST6-F1
#
_entry.id   AF-W1DST6-F1
#
_cell.length_a   1.000
_cell.length_b   1.000
_cell.length_c   1.000
_cell.angle_alpha   90.00
_cell.angle_beta   90.00
_cell.angle_gamma   90.00
#
_symmetry.space_group_name_H-M   'P 1'
#
loop_
_entity.id
_entity.type
_entity.pdbx_description
1 polymer ?
#
loop_
_entity_poly.entity_id
_entity_poly.type
_entity_poly.pdbx_seq_one_letter_code
_entity_poly.pdbx_strand_id
1 'polypeptide(L)' 'MVTVYEPHLFGVAEMLQPSRSHSLRAEVSCELLRIDHDLASALFSSA' A
#
# COMPACT_ATOMS: atom_id res chain seq x y z
N MET A 1 1.56 3.57 16.07
CA MET A 1 2.27 4.25 14.97
C MET A 1 3.55 3.47 14.74
N VAL A 2 3.82 3.02 13.51
CA VAL A 2 5.03 2.26 13.16
C VAL A 2 5.75 3.03 12.06
N THR A 3 7.05 3.24 12.21
CA THR A 3 7.91 3.88 11.21
C THR A 3 8.85 2.84 10.64
N VAL A 4 8.93 2.76 9.31
CA VAL A 4 9.78 1.82 8.58
C VAL A 4 10.70 2.62 7.66
N TYR A 5 11.95 2.17 7.52
CA TYR A 5 12.96 2.80 6.66
C TYR A 5 13.37 1.91 5.48
N GLU A 6 12.89 0.67 5.46
CA GLU A 6 13.07 -0.29 4.38
C GLU A 6 11.83 -0.31 3.48
N PRO A 7 11.95 -0.80 2.23
CA PRO A 7 10.80 -0.99 1.36
C PRO A 7 9.69 -1.77 2.07
N HIS A 8 8.51 -1.17 2.16
CA HIS A 8 7.38 -1.73 2.88
C HIS A 8 6.10 -1.59 2.07
N LEU A 9 5.28 -2.64 2.08
CA LEU A 9 4.00 -2.67 1.40
C LEU A 9 2.92 -2.11 2.32
N PHE A 10 2.12 -1.18 1.82
CA PHE A 10 1.02 -0.55 2.55
C PHE A 10 -0.27 -0.62 1.72
N GLY A 11 -1.43 -0.76 2.39
CA GLY A 11 -2.75 -0.65 1.75
C GLY A 11 -3.36 -1.95 1.22
N VAL A 12 -2.71 -3.12 1.35
CA VAL A 12 -3.26 -4.41 0.88
C VAL A 12 -4.58 -4.76 1.54
N ALA A 13 -4.69 -4.55 2.86
CA ALA A 13 -5.94 -4.80 3.58
C ALA A 13 -7.08 -3.88 3.09
N GLU A 14 -6.77 -2.64 2.72
CA GLU A 14 -7.75 -1.69 2.18
C GLU A 14 -8.20 -2.04 0.75
N MET A 15 -7.37 -2.77 -0.01
CA MET A 15 -7.79 -3.35 -1.30
C MET A 15 -8.86 -4.43 -1.10
N LEU A 16 -8.76 -5.23 -0.04
CA LEU A 16 -9.74 -6.29 0.26
C LEU A 16 -10.98 -5.75 0.99
N GLN A 17 -10.79 -4.79 1.89
CA GLN A 17 -11.85 -4.19 2.70
C GLN A 17 -11.59 -2.69 2.88
N PRO A 18 -12.28 -1.80 2.13
CA PRO A 18 -12.03 -0.36 2.11
C PRO A 18 -12.61 0.33 3.36
N SER A 19 -12.03 0.03 4.52
CA SER A 19 -12.43 0.52 5.84
C SER A 19 -11.86 1.90 6.18
N ARG A 20 -10.85 2.37 5.44
CA ARG A 20 -10.10 3.61 5.70
C ARG A 20 -9.59 3.69 7.14
N SER A 21 -9.20 2.55 7.71
CA SER A 21 -8.81 2.44 9.12
C SER A 21 -7.33 2.76 9.36
N HIS A 22 -6.53 2.85 8.29
CA HIS A 22 -5.09 3.10 8.35
C HIS A 22 -4.70 4.32 7.51
N SER A 23 -3.62 5.01 7.92
CA SER A 23 -3.05 6.14 7.18
C SER A 23 -1.54 5.95 6.98
N LEU A 24 -1.04 6.44 5.84
CA LEU A 24 0.38 6.50 5.51
C LEU A 24 0.82 7.96 5.53
N ARG A 25 1.92 8.25 6.23
CA ARG A 25 2.55 9.56 6.28
C ARG A 25 4.04 9.43 6.03
N ALA A 26 4.58 10.23 5.12
CA ALA A 26 6.02 10.35 4.95
C ALA A 26 6.61 11.22 6.06
N GLU A 27 7.55 10.68 6.84
CA GLU A 27 8.27 11.42 7.89
C GLU A 27 9.46 12.21 7.33
N VAL A 28 10.03 11.71 6.23
CA VAL A 28 11.17 12.30 5.50
C VAL A 28 10.89 12.22 4.00
N SER A 29 11.71 12.90 3.19
CA SER A 29 11.63 12.75 1.74
C SER A 29 11.81 11.29 1.35
N CYS A 30 10.84 10.73 0.62
CA CYS A 30 10.87 9.35 0.15
C CYS A 30 10.21 9.25 -1.23
N GLU A 31 10.44 8.12 -1.88
CA GLU A 31 9.76 7.75 -3.12
C GLU A 31 8.63 6.76 -2.81
N LEU A 32 7.44 7.04 -3.33
CA LEU A 32 6.27 6.17 -3.18
C LEU A 32 5.93 5.53 -4.53
N LEU A 33 6.07 4.22 -4.61
CA LEU A 33 5.57 3.43 -5.74
C LEU A 33 4.11 3.06 -5.46
N ARG A 34 3.20 3.48 -6.34
CA ARG A 34 1.76 3.24 -6.23
C ARG A 34 1.26 2.45 -7.42
N ILE A 35 0.36 1.52 -7.15
CA ILE A 35 -0.39 0.78 -8.16
C ILE A 35 -1.88 0.89 -7.86
N ASP A 36 -2.70 1.03 -8.91
CA ASP A 36 -4.15 1.06 -8.75
C ASP A 36 -4.71 -0.36 -8.53
N HIS A 37 -5.82 -0.45 -7.80
CA HIS A 37 -6.45 -1.71 -7.40
C HIS A 37 -6.68 -2.66 -8.58
N ASP A 38 -7.24 -2.15 -9.68
CA ASP A 38 -7.64 -2.97 -10.82
C ASP A 38 -6.42 -3.56 -11.54
N LEU A 39 -5.35 -2.77 -11.65
CA LEU A 39 -4.08 -3.23 -12.23
C LEU A 39 -3.40 -4.25 -11.32
N ALA A 40 -3.34 -4.00 -10.01
CA ALA A 40 -2.79 -4.94 -9.05
C ALA A 40 -3.56 -6.27 -9.04
N SER A 41 -4.89 -6.21 -9.05
CA SER A 41 -5.74 -7.41 -9.11
C SER A 41 -5.47 -8.22 -10.37
N ALA A 42 -5.38 -7.58 -11.53
CA ALA A 42 -5.06 -8.27 -12.77
C ALA A 42 -3.68 -8.94 -12.73
N LEU A 43 -2.66 -8.27 -12.18
CA LEU A 43 -1.29 -8.80 -12.09
C LEU A 43 -1.13 -9.95 -11.09
N PHE A 44 -1.87 -9.92 -9.97
CA PHE A 44 -1.71 -10.89 -8.87
C PHE A 44 -2.80 -11.98 -8.83
N SER A 45 -3.85 -11.89 -9.66
CA SER A 45 -4.92 -12.89 -9.77
C SER A 45 -4.50 -14.23 -10.41
N SER A 46 -3.30 -14.33 -10.98
CA SER A 46 -2.79 -15.52 -11.66
C SER A 46 -1.78 -16.33 -10.83
N ALA A 47 -1.74 -16.14 -9.51
CA ALA A 47 -0.89 -16.88 -8.57
C ALA A 47 -1.66 -17.97 -7.82
#